data_AF-A0A382JNC4-F1
#
_entry.id   AF-A0A382JNC4-F1
#
_cell.length_a   1.000
_cell.length_b   1.000
_cell.length_c   1.000
_cell.angle_alpha   90.00
_cell.angle_beta   90.00
_cell.angle_gamma   90.00
#
_symmetry.space_group_name_H-M   'P 1'
#
loop_
_entity.id
_entity.type
_entity.pdbx_description
1 polymer ?
#
loop_
_entity_poly.entity_id
_entity_poly.type
_entity_poly.pdbx_seq_one_letter_code
_entity_poly.pdbx_strand_id
1 'polypeptide(L)'
;MNLSNLDIFVFVIYCLIILFIGLYVSREKEGKAKSAEDYFLAGKSLPWWAIGASLIAANISAEQFVAMNGSGFAAGLAIASYEWMAAITLLVVGKYFLPIFIEKGLYTIPEFIEKRFSTNLKTILAIFWIALFVFVNLTTVLF
;
A
#
# COMPACT_ATOMS: atom_id res chain seq x y z
N MET A 1 15.47 -3.35 -28.70
CA MET A 1 16.13 -2.63 -27.59
C MET A 1 17.30 -3.49 -27.15
N ASN A 2 18.54 -3.02 -27.30
CA ASN A 2 19.70 -3.72 -26.75
C ASN A 2 19.97 -3.11 -25.37
N LEU A 3 19.81 -3.91 -24.32
CA LEU A 3 20.21 -3.52 -22.97
C LEU A 3 21.73 -3.46 -22.91
N SER A 4 22.28 -2.34 -22.47
CA SER A 4 23.71 -2.21 -22.28
C SER A 4 24.17 -3.09 -21.12
N ASN A 5 25.41 -3.57 -21.15
CA ASN A 5 26.01 -4.27 -20.02
C ASN A 5 25.98 -3.44 -18.73
N LEU A 6 26.00 -2.09 -18.86
CA LEU A 6 25.83 -1.18 -17.73
C LEU A 6 24.42 -1.22 -17.14
N ASP A 7 23.37 -1.32 -17.97
CA ASP A 7 21.98 -1.36 -17.51
C ASP A 7 21.73 -2.64 -16.69
N ILE A 8 22.24 -3.77 -17.20
CA ILE A 8 22.15 -5.07 -16.53
C ILE A 8 22.90 -5.03 -15.19
N PHE A 9 24.11 -4.45 -15.17
CA PHE A 9 24.90 -4.33 -13.96
C PHE A 9 24.19 -3.50 -12.87
N VAL A 10 23.63 -2.35 -13.24
CA VAL A 10 22.87 -1.49 -12.32
C VAL A 10 21.62 -2.22 -11.81
N PHE A 11 20.89 -2.91 -12.69
CA PHE A 11 19.72 -3.70 -12.32
C PHE A 11 20.06 -4.80 -11.30
N VAL A 12 21.11 -5.58 -11.56
CA VAL A 12 21.54 -6.66 -10.67
C VAL A 12 21.97 -6.10 -9.31
N ILE A 13 22.74 -5.01 -9.27
CA ILE A 13 23.12 -4.37 -8.01
C ILE A 13 21.90 -3.90 -7.22
N TYR A 14 20.93 -3.26 -7.89
CA TYR A 14 19.70 -2.79 -7.25
C TYR A 14 18.93 -3.96 -6.61
N CYS A 15 18.74 -5.06 -7.34
CA CYS A 15 18.10 -6.27 -6.79
C CYS A 15 18.88 -6.85 -5.60
N LEU A 16 20.22 -6.90 -5.69
CA LEU A 16 21.06 -7.40 -4.60
C LEU A 16 20.97 -6.51 -3.35
N ILE A 17 20.92 -5.19 -3.50
CA ILE A 17 20.77 -4.26 -2.37
C ILE A 17 19.42 -4.49 -1.69
N ILE A 18 18.33 -4.60 -2.44
CA ILE A 18 16.99 -4.86 -1.87
C ILE A 18 16.96 -6.19 -1.14
N LEU A 19 17.50 -7.26 -1.76
CA LEU A 19 17.59 -8.57 -1.13
C LEU A 19 18.44 -8.52 0.13
N PHE A 20 19.59 -7.84 0.09
CA PHE A 20 20.48 -7.69 1.23
C PHE A 20 19.81 -6.95 2.38
N ILE A 21 19.16 -5.80 2.11
CA ILE A 21 18.42 -5.05 3.14
C ILE A 21 17.27 -5.90 3.68
N GLY A 22 16.51 -6.57 2.81
CA GLY A 22 15.42 -7.45 3.22
C GLY A 22 15.89 -8.57 4.15
N LEU A 23 16.97 -9.26 3.80
CA LEU A 23 17.57 -10.31 4.62
C LEU A 23 18.20 -9.76 5.90
N TYR A 24 18.84 -8.60 5.85
CA TYR A 24 19.47 -7.96 7.01
C TYR A 24 18.44 -7.49 8.04
N VAL A 25 17.34 -6.87 7.58
CA VAL A 25 16.25 -6.38 8.43
C VAL A 25 15.35 -7.53 8.91
N SER A 26 15.18 -8.57 8.08
CA SER A 26 14.43 -9.78 8.46
C SER A 26 15.17 -10.64 9.49
N ARG A 27 16.48 -10.48 9.67
CA ARG A 27 17.22 -11.14 10.75
C ARG A 27 16.82 -10.50 12.08
N GLU A 28 16.15 -11.29 12.92
CA GLU A 28 15.85 -10.89 14.29
C GLU A 28 17.15 -10.58 15.04
N LYS A 29 17.19 -9.44 15.74
CA LYS A 29 18.25 -9.20 16.72
C LYS A 29 18.07 -10.22 17.83
N GLU A 30 19.08 -11.07 18.04
CA GLU A 30 19.12 -12.04 19.15
C GLU A 30 18.73 -11.35 20.47
N GLY A 31 17.66 -11.84 21.10
CA GLY A 31 17.29 -11.46 22.48
C GLY A 31 16.10 -10.51 22.68
N LYS A 32 15.31 -10.15 21.66
CA LYS A 32 14.03 -9.43 21.87
C LYS A 32 12.89 -10.09 21.12
N ALA A 33 12.05 -10.84 21.85
CA ALA A 33 10.73 -11.23 21.39
C ALA A 33 9.92 -9.94 21.13
N LYS A 34 9.83 -9.52 19.87
CA LYS A 34 8.99 -8.38 19.49
C LYS A 34 7.55 -8.84 19.61
N SER A 35 6.83 -8.32 20.60
CA SER A 35 5.37 -8.49 20.67
C SER A 35 4.76 -8.00 19.35
N ALA A 36 3.72 -8.67 18.87
CA ALA A 36 2.97 -8.23 17.68
C ALA A 36 2.55 -6.75 17.78
N GLU A 37 2.35 -6.26 19.01
CA GLU A 37 2.08 -4.87 19.33
C GLU A 37 3.21 -3.90 18.93
N ASP A 38 4.48 -4.25 19.15
CA ASP A 38 5.62 -3.40 18.74
C ASP A 38 5.80 -3.35 17.22
N TYR A 39 5.45 -4.44 16.53
CA TYR A 39 5.57 -4.54 15.07
C TYR A 39 4.42 -3.81 14.35
N PHE A 40 3.19 -3.87 14.89
CA PHE A 40 2.02 -3.22 14.29
C PHE A 40 1.81 -1.77 14.73
N LEU A 41 2.16 -1.38 15.96
CA LEU A 41 1.91 -0.03 16.46
C LEU A 41 3.10 0.92 16.34
N ALA A 42 4.30 0.45 16.00
CA ALA A 42 5.53 1.27 16.01
C ALA A 42 5.58 2.20 17.25
N GLY A 43 5.21 1.65 18.41
CA GLY A 43 5.15 2.36 19.69
C GLY A 43 4.25 3.61 19.75
N LYS A 44 3.23 3.75 18.87
CA LYS A 44 2.37 4.96 18.78
C LYS A 44 3.14 6.28 18.60
N SER A 45 4.40 6.22 18.16
CA SER A 45 5.34 7.36 18.18
C SER A 45 5.76 7.85 16.79
N LEU A 46 5.15 7.29 15.73
CA LEU A 46 5.43 7.72 14.36
C LEU A 46 5.05 9.20 14.18
N PRO A 47 5.99 10.05 13.75
CA PRO A 47 5.68 11.45 13.49
C PRO A 47 4.74 11.57 12.29
N TRP A 48 3.91 12.63 12.27
CA TRP A 48 2.87 12.83 11.26
C TRP A 48 3.38 12.76 9.81
N TRP A 49 4.60 13.24 9.56
CA TRP A 49 5.22 13.22 8.24
C TRP A 49 5.59 11.80 7.80
N ALA A 50 5.99 10.92 8.73
CA ALA A 50 6.30 9.52 8.43
C ALA A 50 5.02 8.73 8.12
N ILE A 51 3.93 9.01 8.85
CA ILE A 51 2.61 8.44 8.59
C ILE A 51 2.12 8.86 7.20
N GLY A 52 2.19 10.16 6.88
CA GLY A 52 1.82 10.69 5.57
C GLY A 52 2.64 10.08 4.44
N ALA A 53 3.97 10.04 4.58
CA ALA A 53 4.86 9.43 3.59
C ALA A 53 4.55 7.94 3.38
N SER A 54 4.29 7.19 4.44
CA SER A 54 3.91 5.78 4.35
C SER A 54 2.59 5.58 3.62
N LEU A 55 1.59 6.45 3.83
CA LEU A 55 0.30 6.37 3.15
C LEU A 55 0.44 6.61 1.64
N ILE A 56 1.23 7.59 1.24
CA ILE A 56 1.50 7.86 -0.18
C ILE A 56 2.34 6.73 -0.79
N ALA A 57 3.39 6.27 -0.09
CA ALA A 57 4.23 5.18 -0.56
C ALA A 57 3.45 3.87 -0.74
N ALA A 58 2.46 3.60 0.12
CA ALA A 58 1.58 2.43 -0.01
C ALA A 58 0.60 2.55 -1.19
N ASN A 59 0.33 3.76 -1.69
CA ASN A 59 -0.52 3.97 -2.84
C ASN A 59 0.25 3.86 -4.16
N ILE A 60 1.53 4.22 -4.20
CA ILE A 60 2.33 4.20 -5.43
C ILE A 60 2.78 2.78 -5.75
N SER A 61 2.30 2.26 -6.89
CA SER A 61 2.71 0.97 -7.46
C SER A 61 3.32 1.12 -8.86
N ALA A 62 4.06 0.10 -9.31
CA ALA A 62 4.61 0.07 -10.66
C ALA A 62 3.51 0.11 -11.74
N GLU A 63 2.37 -0.55 -11.47
CA GLU A 63 1.16 -0.51 -12.31
C GLU A 63 0.65 0.93 -12.46
N GLN A 64 0.50 1.65 -11.35
CA GLN A 64 0.01 3.02 -11.37
C GLN A 64 0.97 3.93 -12.14
N PHE A 65 2.29 3.71 -12.04
CA PHE A 65 3.26 4.45 -12.83
C PHE A 65 3.07 4.22 -14.33
N VAL A 66 2.93 2.99 -14.81
CA VAL A 66 2.75 2.71 -16.24
C VAL A 66 1.38 3.20 -16.74
N ALA A 67 0.30 2.86 -16.02
CA ALA A 67 -1.07 3.17 -16.41
C ALA A 67 -1.37 4.68 -16.38
N MET A 68 -0.87 5.42 -15.38
CA MET A 68 -1.06 6.87 -15.32
C MET A 68 -0.25 7.60 -16.39
N ASN A 69 0.97 7.16 -16.69
CA ASN A 69 1.74 7.76 -17.79
C ASN A 69 1.07 7.50 -19.15
N GLY A 70 0.53 6.28 -19.38
CA GLY A 70 -0.25 5.97 -20.57
C GLY A 70 -1.53 6.83 -20.68
N SER A 71 -2.27 6.97 -19.58
CA SER A 71 -3.44 7.86 -19.53
C SER A 71 -3.06 9.34 -19.71
N GLY A 72 -1.91 9.76 -19.19
CA GLY A 72 -1.37 11.10 -19.37
C GLY A 72 -0.96 11.39 -20.82
N PHE A 73 -0.46 10.39 -21.56
CA PHE A 73 -0.21 10.53 -22.99
C PHE A 73 -1.51 10.74 -23.79
N ALA A 74 -2.58 10.03 -23.43
CA ALA A 74 -3.87 10.14 -24.14
C ALA A 74 -4.72 11.35 -23.71
N ALA A 75 -4.79 11.64 -22.42
CA ALA A 75 -5.70 12.63 -21.81
C ALA A 75 -4.98 13.86 -21.22
N GLY A 76 -3.65 13.92 -21.27
CA GLY A 76 -2.86 15.03 -20.73
C GLY A 76 -3.00 15.17 -19.22
N LEU A 77 -3.02 16.41 -18.74
CA LEU A 77 -3.09 16.73 -17.30
C LEU A 77 -4.44 16.36 -16.66
N ALA A 78 -5.48 16.06 -17.45
CA ALA A 78 -6.80 15.73 -16.91
C ALA A 78 -6.77 14.53 -15.95
N ILE A 79 -5.87 13.57 -16.16
CA ILE A 79 -5.73 12.40 -15.27
C ILE A 79 -5.28 12.78 -13.85
N ALA A 80 -4.57 13.90 -13.68
CA ALA A 80 -4.14 14.38 -12.37
C ALA A 80 -5.31 14.80 -11.47
N SER A 81 -6.50 15.03 -12.04
CA SER A 81 -7.72 15.26 -11.25
C SER A 81 -8.04 14.12 -10.28
N TYR A 82 -7.66 12.88 -10.61
CA TYR A 82 -7.83 11.72 -9.73
C TYR A 82 -7.05 11.90 -8.42
N GLU A 83 -5.78 12.30 -8.50
CA GLU A 83 -4.92 12.55 -7.35
C GLU A 83 -5.38 13.77 -6.54
N TRP A 84 -5.79 14.84 -7.21
CA TRP A 84 -6.31 16.03 -6.53
C TRP A 84 -7.59 15.74 -5.75
N MET A 85 -8.50 14.96 -6.33
CA MET A 85 -9.71 14.51 -5.64
C MET A 85 -9.36 13.58 -4.47
N ALA A 86 -8.43 12.64 -4.66
CA ALA A 86 -7.97 11.74 -3.61
C ALA A 86 -7.41 12.51 -2.40
N ALA A 87 -6.62 13.57 -2.63
CA ALA A 87 -6.10 14.42 -1.56
C ALA A 87 -7.22 15.06 -0.71
N ILE A 88 -8.27 15.58 -1.36
CA ILE A 88 -9.44 16.15 -0.66
C ILE A 88 -10.19 15.05 0.10
N THR A 89 -10.39 13.88 -0.52
CA THR A 89 -11.05 12.73 0.13
C THR A 89 -10.27 12.27 1.36
N LEU A 90 -8.93 12.25 1.33
CA LEU A 90 -8.11 11.89 2.49
C LEU A 90 -8.31 12.85 3.67
N LEU A 91 -8.50 14.15 3.42
CA LEU A 91 -8.83 15.10 4.49
C LEU A 91 -10.19 14.79 5.13
N VAL A 92 -11.19 14.44 4.31
CA VAL A 92 -12.52 14.04 4.81
C VAL A 92 -12.44 12.74 5.61
N VAL A 93 -11.73 11.74 5.10
CA VAL A 93 -11.53 10.46 5.79
C VAL A 93 -10.79 10.67 7.11
N GLY A 94 -9.70 11.44 7.11
CA GLY A 94 -8.92 11.74 8.31
C GLY A 94 -9.72 12.50 9.37
N LYS A 95 -10.60 13.43 8.96
CA LYS A 95 -11.39 14.24 9.89
C LYS A 95 -12.63 13.52 10.43
N TYR A 96 -13.35 12.77 9.59
CA TYR A 96 -14.67 12.24 9.95
C TYR A 96 -14.69 10.73 10.18
N PHE A 97 -13.94 9.98 9.37
CA PHE A 97 -13.97 8.52 9.45
C PHE A 97 -12.95 7.98 10.44
N LEU A 98 -11.71 8.48 10.39
CA LEU A 98 -10.62 7.99 11.23
C LEU A 98 -10.94 8.02 12.74
N PRO A 99 -11.56 9.07 13.31
CA PRO A 99 -11.93 9.08 14.73
C PRO A 99 -12.87 7.92 15.10
N ILE A 100 -13.82 7.58 14.22
CA ILE A 100 -14.80 6.51 14.45
C ILE A 100 -14.11 5.14 14.49
N PHE A 101 -13.13 4.91 13.60
CA PHE A 101 -12.37 3.65 13.59
C PHE A 101 -11.52 3.50 14.85
N ILE A 102 -10.83 4.58 15.27
CA ILE A 102 -9.99 4.57 16.47
C ILE A 102 -10.82 4.39 17.73
N GLU A 103 -11.94 5.12 17.88
CA GLU A 103 -12.80 5.05 19.07
C GLU A 103 -13.43 3.65 19.25
N LYS A 104 -13.76 2.98 18.14
CA LYS A 104 -14.35 1.62 18.16
C LYS A 104 -13.31 0.50 18.18
N GLY A 105 -12.01 0.83 18.23
CA GLY A 105 -10.92 -0.14 18.21
C GLY A 105 -10.97 -1.06 16.99
N LEU A 106 -11.27 -0.51 15.82
CA LEU A 106 -11.35 -1.23 14.55
C LEU A 106 -10.04 -1.08 13.79
N TYR A 107 -9.43 -2.20 13.42
CA TYR A 107 -8.11 -2.19 12.77
C TYR A 107 -8.15 -2.55 11.29
N THR A 108 -9.19 -3.26 10.85
CA THR A 108 -9.33 -3.69 9.45
C THR A 108 -10.71 -3.38 8.88
N ILE A 109 -10.80 -3.18 7.56
CA ILE A 109 -12.09 -2.97 6.87
C ILE A 109 -13.02 -4.18 7.01
N PRO A 110 -12.57 -5.44 6.83
CA PRO A 110 -13.43 -6.60 7.03
C PRO A 110 -13.98 -6.71 8.47
N GLU A 111 -13.19 -6.33 9.48
CA GLU A 111 -13.65 -6.27 10.87
C GLU A 111 -14.74 -5.20 11.06
N PHE A 112 -14.60 -4.02 10.44
CA PHE A 112 -15.66 -3.00 10.46
C PHE A 112 -16.96 -3.54 9.86
N ILE A 113 -16.89 -4.23 8.72
CA ILE A 113 -18.07 -4.82 8.08
C ILE A 113 -18.72 -5.88 8.96
N GLU A 114 -17.92 -6.73 9.59
CA GLU A 114 -18.42 -7.77 10.50
C GLU A 114 -19.14 -7.16 11.70
N LYS A 115 -18.56 -6.15 12.36
CA LYS A 115 -19.20 -5.47 13.50
C LYS A 115 -20.43 -4.66 13.10
N ARG A 116 -20.48 -4.14 11.86
CA ARG A 116 -21.58 -3.26 11.40
C ARG A 116 -22.74 -4.01 10.76
N PHE A 117 -22.48 -5.12 10.09
CA PHE A 117 -23.44 -5.84 9.25
C PHE A 117 -23.55 -7.32 9.64
N SER A 118 -22.65 -8.17 9.15
CA SER A 118 -22.66 -9.61 9.45
C SER A 118 -21.35 -10.29 9.03
N THR A 119 -21.05 -11.43 9.65
CA THR A 119 -19.90 -12.27 9.29
C THR A 119 -20.00 -12.83 7.86
N ASN A 120 -21.21 -13.12 7.35
CA ASN A 120 -21.40 -13.57 5.97
C ASN A 120 -20.95 -12.51 4.96
N LEU A 121 -21.28 -11.25 5.19
CA LEU A 121 -20.86 -10.15 4.32
C LEU A 121 -19.33 -9.94 4.35
N LYS A 122 -18.70 -10.10 5.53
CA LYS A 122 -17.24 -10.09 5.65
C LYS A 122 -16.59 -11.14 4.74
N THR A 123 -17.07 -12.38 4.77
CA THR A 123 -16.51 -13.46 3.96
C THR A 123 -16.68 -13.20 2.47
N ILE A 124 -17.85 -12.72 2.05
CA ILE A 124 -18.11 -12.35 0.64
C ILE A 124 -17.14 -11.25 0.19
N LEU A 125 -16.97 -10.19 0.98
CA LEU A 125 -16.05 -9.10 0.65
C LEU A 125 -14.60 -9.55 0.66
N ALA A 126 -14.18 -10.41 1.59
CA ALA A 126 -12.82 -10.93 1.63
C ALA A 126 -12.51 -11.75 0.36
N ILE A 127 -13.41 -12.64 -0.04
CA ILE A 127 -13.27 -13.42 -1.28
C ILE A 127 -13.25 -12.49 -2.49
N PHE A 128 -14.15 -11.51 -2.53
CA PHE A 128 -14.21 -10.53 -3.61
C PHE A 128 -12.91 -9.71 -3.73
N TRP A 129 -12.35 -9.25 -2.61
CA TRP A 129 -11.08 -8.52 -2.59
C TRP A 129 -9.91 -9.37 -3.08
N ILE A 130 -9.83 -10.63 -2.67
CA ILE A 130 -8.78 -11.56 -3.15
C ILE A 130 -8.95 -11.79 -4.65
N ALA A 131 -10.18 -12.03 -5.13
CA ALA A 131 -10.45 -12.21 -6.54
C ALA A 131 -10.08 -10.96 -7.36
N LEU A 132 -10.44 -9.77 -6.89
CA LEU A 132 -10.07 -8.51 -7.53
C LEU A 132 -8.55 -8.36 -7.60
N PHE A 133 -7.83 -8.68 -6.52
CA PHE A 133 -6.38 -8.61 -6.51
C PHE A 133 -5.74 -9.58 -7.54
N VAL A 134 -6.26 -10.80 -7.65
CA VAL A 134 -5.74 -11.81 -8.57
C VAL A 134 -6.10 -11.51 -10.03
N PHE A 135 -7.34 -11.11 -10.32
CA PHE A 135 -7.80 -10.96 -11.71
C PHE A 135 -7.58 -9.58 -12.28
N VAL A 136 -7.62 -8.53 -11.46
CA VAL A 136 -7.46 -7.15 -11.93
C VAL A 136 -6.01 -6.72 -11.78
N ASN A 137 -5.51 -6.60 -10.54
CA ASN A 137 -4.16 -6.05 -10.31
C ASN A 137 -3.07 -6.91 -10.96
N LEU A 138 -3.13 -8.24 -10.85
CA LEU A 138 -2.11 -9.09 -11.48
C LEU A 138 -2.13 -8.96 -13.01
N THR A 139 -3.32 -8.84 -13.61
CA THR A 139 -3.48 -8.74 -15.07
C THR A 139 -2.93 -7.41 -15.58
N THR A 140 -3.21 -6.28 -14.92
CA THR A 140 -2.64 -4.98 -15.31
C THR A 140 -1.12 -4.93 -15.17
N VAL A 141 -0.54 -5.71 -14.26
CA VAL A 141 0.92 -5.80 -14.13
C VAL A 141 1.54 -6.66 -15.24
N LEU A 142 0.82 -7.68 -15.71
CA LEU A 142 1.28 -8.61 -16.73
C LEU A 142 1.13 -8.08 -18.18
N PHE A 143 0.18 -7.19 -18.43
CA PHE A 143 -0.20 -6.69 -19.77
C PHE A 143 -0.25 -5.16 -19.83
#